data_AF-A0A357F543-F1
#
_entry.id   AF-A0A357F543-F1
#
_cell.length_a   1.000
_cell.length_b   1.000
_cell.length_c   1.000
_cell.angle_alpha   90.00
_cell.angle_beta   90.00
_cell.angle_gamma   90.00
#
_symmetry.space_group_name_H-M   'P 1'
#
loop_
_entity.id
_entity.type
_entity.pdbx_description
1 polymer ?
#
loop_
_entity_poly.entity_id
_entity_poly.type
_entity_poly.pdbx_seq_one_letter_code
_entity_poly.pdbx_strand_id
1 'polypeptide(L)'
;MKRTAALVSIFIGLILTYGVVTTKAQVSTQYRADIPFDFSIKGVNYAAGEYVIGPLSANSSSSALACTNKETGKTRILGVLMASSAGRSNESNGTLRFARVNGHYILAEVVTPTFEKKFMKLPKTRDLAKTGEYPKEVVVKLNW
;
A
#
# COMPACT_ATOMS: atom_id res chain seq x y z
N MET A 1 -61.48 -25.76 -35.83
CA MET A 1 -61.55 -26.31 -34.46
C MET A 1 -61.27 -27.81 -34.48
N LYS A 2 -60.06 -28.26 -34.13
CA LYS A 2 -59.76 -29.50 -33.38
C LYS A 2 -58.39 -29.30 -32.71
N ARG A 3 -58.37 -29.43 -31.39
CA ARG A 3 -57.22 -29.16 -30.51
C ARG A 3 -56.35 -30.41 -30.40
N THR A 4 -55.11 -30.17 -29.97
CA THR A 4 -54.14 -31.08 -29.35
C THR A 4 -53.54 -32.22 -30.18
N ALA A 5 -52.26 -32.05 -30.51
CA ALA A 5 -51.26 -33.09 -30.27
C ALA A 5 -50.00 -32.38 -29.77
N ALA A 6 -49.74 -32.53 -28.48
CA ALA A 6 -48.51 -32.08 -27.84
C ALA A 6 -47.44 -33.17 -27.98
N LEU A 7 -46.18 -32.73 -27.87
CA LEU A 7 -45.00 -33.50 -27.49
C LEU A 7 -44.32 -34.33 -28.60
N VAL A 8 -43.14 -33.85 -29.00
CA VAL A 8 -41.82 -34.51 -28.80
C VAL A 8 -40.92 -34.11 -29.96
N SER A 9 -39.95 -33.21 -29.72
CA SER A 9 -38.55 -33.45 -30.09
C SER A 9 -37.64 -32.27 -29.71
N ILE A 10 -36.93 -32.47 -28.59
CA ILE A 10 -35.47 -32.36 -28.50
C ILE A 10 -34.87 -30.94 -28.62
N PHE A 11 -34.66 -30.33 -27.46
CA PHE A 11 -33.34 -29.89 -26.99
C PHE A 11 -32.35 -29.38 -28.05
N ILE A 12 -32.53 -28.12 -28.47
CA ILE A 12 -31.42 -27.28 -28.96
C ILE A 12 -31.33 -26.15 -27.94
N GLY A 13 -30.52 -26.34 -26.90
CA GLY A 13 -29.12 -25.93 -26.98
C GLY A 13 -29.02 -24.50 -26.45
N LEU A 14 -29.44 -24.29 -25.20
CA LEU A 14 -28.50 -24.30 -24.07
C LEU A 14 -27.61 -23.04 -24.10
N ILE A 15 -28.07 -22.04 -23.34
CA ILE A 15 -27.23 -21.19 -22.49
C ILE A 15 -26.45 -20.10 -23.24
N LEU A 16 -27.11 -18.95 -23.36
CA LEU A 16 -26.47 -17.63 -23.32
C LEU A 16 -25.94 -17.39 -21.88
N THR A 17 -24.85 -18.06 -21.49
CA THR A 17 -24.04 -17.55 -20.38
C THR A 17 -23.25 -16.37 -20.91
N TYR A 18 -23.84 -15.19 -20.77
CA TYR A 18 -23.05 -13.98 -20.58
C TYR A 18 -22.20 -14.22 -19.34
N GLY A 19 -21.00 -14.74 -19.53
CA GLY A 19 -19.94 -14.67 -18.55
C GLY A 19 -19.68 -13.19 -18.33
N VAL A 20 -20.36 -12.60 -17.34
CA VAL A 20 -19.88 -11.38 -16.72
C VAL A 20 -18.57 -11.80 -16.09
N VAL A 21 -17.49 -11.68 -16.86
CA VAL A 21 -16.14 -11.74 -16.34
C VAL A 21 -16.07 -10.53 -15.44
N THR A 22 -16.46 -10.68 -14.18
CA THR A 22 -16.11 -9.70 -13.16
C THR A 22 -14.59 -9.78 -13.09
N THR A 23 -13.93 -8.95 -13.88
CA THR A 23 -12.54 -8.60 -13.66
C THR A 23 -12.54 -7.99 -12.27
N LYS A 24 -12.26 -8.83 -11.26
CA LYS A 24 -11.86 -8.32 -9.96
C LYS A 24 -10.57 -7.60 -10.24
N ALA A 25 -10.65 -6.30 -10.54
CA ALA A 25 -9.52 -5.41 -10.56
C ALA A 25 -8.83 -5.66 -9.21
N GLN A 26 -7.66 -6.28 -9.26
CA GLN A 26 -6.92 -6.68 -8.08
C GLN A 26 -6.44 -5.40 -7.43
N VAL A 27 -7.26 -4.87 -6.52
CA VAL A 27 -6.99 -3.62 -5.82
C VAL A 27 -5.77 -3.88 -4.94
N SER A 28 -4.64 -3.31 -5.35
CA SER A 28 -3.47 -3.20 -4.49
C SER A 28 -3.87 -2.34 -3.29
N THR A 29 -3.69 -2.87 -2.07
CA THR A 29 -4.05 -2.13 -0.85
C THR A 29 -3.23 -0.85 -0.77
N GLN A 30 -3.92 0.28 -0.85
CA GLN A 30 -3.35 1.62 -0.75
C GLN A 30 -3.68 2.19 0.62
N TYR A 31 -2.71 2.88 1.20
CA TYR A 31 -2.80 3.47 2.52
C TYR A 31 -2.65 4.99 2.40
N ARG A 32 -3.44 5.75 3.17
CA ARG A 32 -3.38 7.21 3.24
C ARG A 32 -2.57 7.66 4.44
N ALA A 33 -1.74 8.68 4.25
CA ALA A 33 -0.98 9.34 5.30
C ALA A 33 -1.20 10.85 5.21
N ASP A 34 -1.48 11.48 6.35
CA ASP A 34 -1.38 12.93 6.49
C ASP A 34 -0.06 13.26 7.22
N ILE A 35 0.88 13.88 6.51
CA ILE A 35 2.24 14.12 7.01
C ILE A 35 2.40 15.63 7.23
N PRO A 36 2.50 16.10 8.49
CA PRO A 36 2.47 17.54 8.80
C PRO A 36 3.83 18.25 8.69
N PHE A 37 4.83 17.61 8.08
CA PHE A 37 6.19 18.13 7.95
C PHE A 37 6.82 17.71 6.63
N ASP A 38 7.77 18.51 6.15
CA ASP A 38 8.62 18.13 5.04
C ASP A 38 9.51 16.96 5.44
N PHE A 39 9.67 16.00 4.53
CA PHE A 39 10.45 14.79 4.79
C PHE A 39 11.28 14.41 3.57
N SER A 40 12.24 13.52 3.79
CA SER A 40 13.06 12.96 2.72
C SER A 40 13.02 11.44 2.70
N ILE A 41 13.19 10.89 1.50
CA ILE A 41 13.37 9.45 1.28
C ILE A 41 14.56 9.29 0.35
N LYS A 42 15.62 8.60 0.81
CA LYS A 42 16.85 8.37 0.00
C LYS A 42 17.40 9.65 -0.64
N GLY A 43 17.39 10.77 0.10
CA GLY A 43 17.88 12.07 -0.36
C GLY A 43 16.93 12.88 -1.25
N VAL A 44 15.73 12.36 -1.56
CA VAL A 44 14.69 13.12 -2.26
C VAL A 44 13.75 13.77 -1.26
N ASN A 45 13.50 15.07 -1.40
CA ASN A 45 12.62 15.83 -0.52
C ASN A 45 11.15 15.78 -0.99
N TYR A 46 10.26 15.75 -0.02
CA TYR A 46 8.81 15.71 -0.15
C TYR A 46 8.23 16.76 0.79
N ALA A 47 7.28 17.54 0.30
CA ALA A 47 6.59 18.53 1.12
C ALA A 47 5.63 17.85 2.11
N ALA A 48 5.29 18.55 3.19
CA ALA A 48 4.14 18.19 4.01
C ALA A 48 2.86 18.03 3.16
N GLY A 49 1.95 17.15 3.60
CA GLY A 49 0.62 17.00 3.00
C GLY A 49 0.10 15.57 3.00
N GLU A 50 -0.94 15.34 2.20
CA GLU A 50 -1.59 14.04 2.06
C GLU A 50 -0.90 13.17 1.01
N TYR A 51 -0.61 11.93 1.39
CA TYR A 51 0.04 10.93 0.55
C TYR A 51 -0.75 9.63 0.51
N VAL A 52 -0.75 8.99 -0.66
CA VAL A 52 -1.18 7.60 -0.84
C VAL A 52 0.05 6.74 -1.05
N ILE A 53 0.19 5.68 -0.26
CA ILE A 53 1.33 4.78 -0.24
C ILE A 53 0.83 3.35 -0.48
N GLY A 54 1.42 2.66 -1.45
CA GLY A 54 1.05 1.27 -1.72
C GLY A 54 1.78 0.66 -2.91
N PRO A 55 1.65 -0.66 -3.10
CA PRO A 55 2.18 -1.33 -4.28
C PRO A 55 1.46 -0.84 -5.55
N LEU A 56 2.17 -0.73 -6.67
CA LEU A 56 1.54 -0.44 -7.97
C LEU A 56 0.86 -1.66 -8.59
N SER A 57 1.31 -2.87 -8.21
CA SER A 57 0.74 -4.15 -8.65
C SER A 57 0.56 -5.08 -7.45
N ALA A 58 -0.58 -5.76 -7.36
CA ALA A 58 -0.85 -6.72 -6.29
C ALA A 58 -0.35 -8.14 -6.60
N ASN A 59 -0.01 -8.44 -7.86
CA ASN A 59 -0.01 -9.82 -8.38
C ASN A 59 1.34 -10.34 -8.91
N SER A 60 2.42 -9.63 -8.62
CA SER A 60 3.77 -10.00 -9.04
C SER A 60 4.63 -10.35 -7.83
N SER A 61 5.54 -11.33 -7.98
CA SER A 61 6.51 -11.75 -6.97
C SER A 61 7.38 -10.59 -6.44
N SER A 62 7.41 -9.49 -7.20
CA SER A 62 7.92 -8.20 -6.80
C SER A 62 6.98 -7.08 -7.28
N SER A 63 6.77 -6.05 -6.47
CA SER A 63 5.93 -4.90 -6.83
C SER A 63 6.61 -3.60 -6.45
N ALA A 64 6.48 -2.57 -7.29
CA ALA A 64 6.99 -1.25 -6.96
C ALA A 64 6.11 -0.60 -5.89
N LEU A 65 6.71 -0.19 -4.77
CA LEU A 65 6.07 0.66 -3.77
C LEU A 65 6.07 2.09 -4.29
N ALA A 66 4.88 2.65 -4.45
CA ALA A 66 4.69 4.02 -4.85
C ALA A 66 4.21 4.90 -3.69
N CYS A 67 4.51 6.18 -3.81
CA CYS A 67 4.03 7.26 -2.98
C CYS A 67 3.49 8.36 -3.89
N THR A 68 2.22 8.69 -3.74
CA THR A 68 1.51 9.67 -4.56
C THR A 68 1.05 10.83 -3.68
N ASN A 69 1.54 12.03 -3.96
CA ASN A 69 1.05 13.25 -3.31
C ASN A 69 -0.37 13.54 -3.85
N LYS A 70 -1.35 13.68 -2.95
CA LYS A 70 -2.77 13.81 -3.32
C LYS A 70 -3.13 15.16 -3.92
N GLU A 71 -2.44 16.22 -3.51
CA GLU A 71 -2.67 17.57 -4.00
C GLU A 71 -2.14 17.75 -5.43
N THR A 72 -0.91 17.28 -5.68
CA THR A 72 -0.22 17.47 -6.98
C THR A 72 -0.42 16.31 -7.95
N GLY A 73 -0.91 15.15 -7.47
CA GLY A 73 -0.98 13.90 -8.24
C GLY A 73 0.38 13.26 -8.56
N LYS A 74 1.49 13.87 -8.12
CA LYS A 74 2.84 13.39 -8.43
C LYS A 74 3.10 12.06 -7.73
N THR A 75 3.42 11.03 -8.52
CA THR A 75 3.77 9.69 -8.05
C THR A 75 5.27 9.45 -8.12
N ARG A 76 5.84 8.89 -7.05
CA ARG A 76 7.26 8.50 -6.96
C ARG A 76 7.39 7.05 -6.50
N ILE A 77 8.38 6.35 -7.03
CA ILE A 77 8.70 4.99 -6.63
C ILE A 77 9.67 5.03 -5.45
N LEU A 78 9.28 4.43 -4.32
CA LEU A 78 10.11 4.35 -3.11
C LEU A 78 11.05 3.14 -3.13
N GLY A 79 10.69 2.10 -3.87
CA GLY A 79 11.50 0.91 -4.09
C GLY A 79 10.65 -0.28 -4.49
N VAL A 80 11.25 -1.48 -4.42
CA VAL A 80 10.57 -2.74 -4.73
C VAL A 80 10.23 -3.48 -3.43
N LEU A 81 9.00 -3.96 -3.34
CA LEU A 81 8.52 -4.95 -2.37
C LEU A 81 8.73 -6.34 -2.96
N MET A 82 9.35 -7.23 -2.20
CA MET A 82 9.48 -8.64 -2.56
C MET A 82 8.36 -9.43 -1.88
N ALA A 83 7.99 -10.61 -2.39
CA ALA A 83 6.99 -11.48 -1.75
C ALA A 83 7.29 -11.79 -0.26
N SER A 84 8.57 -11.82 0.14
CA SER A 84 9.00 -11.99 1.53
C SER A 84 8.78 -10.76 2.43
N SER A 85 8.37 -9.63 1.84
CA SER A 85 8.11 -8.37 2.55
C SER A 85 6.71 -8.32 3.17
N ALA A 86 6.04 -9.47 3.33
CA ALA A 86 4.73 -9.58 3.94
C ALA A 86 4.71 -8.88 5.31
N GLY A 87 3.70 -8.04 5.53
CA GLY A 87 3.52 -7.32 6.78
C GLY A 87 3.37 -8.28 7.95
N ARG A 88 4.19 -8.09 9.00
CA ARG A 88 4.11 -8.90 10.23
C ARG A 88 3.59 -8.09 11.41
N SER A 89 3.08 -6.89 11.17
CA SER A 89 2.62 -6.02 12.24
C SER A 89 1.24 -6.43 12.74
N ASN A 90 1.11 -6.58 14.06
CA ASN A 90 -0.19 -6.62 14.74
C ASN A 90 -0.89 -5.25 14.74
N GLU A 91 -0.28 -4.21 14.17
CA GLU A 91 -0.91 -2.90 14.00
C GLU A 91 -2.05 -3.05 12.97
N SER A 92 -3.30 -2.84 13.41
CA SER A 92 -4.48 -2.94 12.54
C SER A 92 -4.47 -1.91 11.41
N ASN A 93 -3.75 -0.82 11.62
CA ASN A 93 -3.52 0.27 10.70
C ASN A 93 -2.01 0.37 10.47
N GLY A 94 -1.56 0.58 9.23
CA GLY A 94 -0.14 0.73 8.97
C GLY A 94 0.46 1.99 9.64
N THR A 95 1.78 2.09 9.67
CA THR A 95 2.53 3.24 10.16
C THR A 95 3.69 3.61 9.23
N LEU A 96 4.01 4.90 9.20
CA LEU A 96 5.24 5.45 8.67
C LEU A 96 6.13 5.86 9.84
N ARG A 97 7.39 5.44 9.82
CA ARG A 97 8.36 5.74 10.87
C ARG A 97 9.47 6.62 10.30
N PHE A 98 9.65 7.77 10.89
CA PHE A 98 10.61 8.78 10.49
C PHE A 98 11.72 8.90 11.52
N ALA A 99 12.96 9.04 11.05
CA ALA A 99 14.09 9.49 11.84
C ALA A 99 14.15 11.03 11.78
N ARG A 100 14.16 11.72 12.92
CA ARG A 100 14.42 13.17 12.98
C ARG A 100 15.90 13.46 13.23
N VAL A 101 16.66 13.77 12.19
CA VAL A 101 18.11 14.08 12.27
C VAL A 101 18.33 15.56 11.98
N ASN A 102 18.96 16.30 12.91
CA ASN A 102 19.26 17.74 12.74
C ASN A 102 18.03 18.58 12.32
N GLY A 103 16.86 18.27 12.88
CA GLY A 103 15.60 18.96 12.52
C GLY A 103 14.92 18.46 11.24
N HIS A 104 15.57 17.64 10.42
CA HIS A 104 15.01 17.07 9.20
C HIS A 104 14.37 15.71 9.46
N TYR A 105 13.25 15.43 8.79
CA TYR A 105 12.55 14.15 8.87
C TYR A 105 12.95 13.26 7.70
N ILE A 106 13.37 12.03 8.00
CA ILE A 106 13.79 11.05 7.00
C ILE A 106 12.91 9.82 7.17
N LEU A 107 12.16 9.42 6.14
CA LEU A 107 11.35 8.21 6.21
C LEU A 107 12.27 7.00 6.28
N ALA A 108 12.16 6.24 7.36
CA ALA A 108 13.00 5.09 7.60
C ALA A 108 12.28 3.78 7.35
N GLU A 109 10.99 3.71 7.66
CA GLU A 109 10.23 2.47 7.54
C GLU A 109 8.76 2.75 7.19
N VAL A 110 8.20 1.89 6.36
CA VAL A 110 6.76 1.75 6.13
C VAL A 110 6.36 0.38 6.67
N VAL A 111 5.43 0.34 7.62
CA VAL A 111 4.92 -0.88 8.20
C VAL A 111 3.42 -0.94 7.92
N THR A 112 2.91 -2.01 7.36
CA THR A 112 1.47 -2.19 7.12
C THR A 112 1.08 -3.63 7.42
N PRO A 113 -0.23 -3.92 7.57
CA PRO A 113 -0.71 -5.30 7.66
C PRO A 113 -0.29 -6.17 6.47
N THR A 114 -0.14 -5.57 5.29
CA THR A 114 0.13 -6.30 4.03
C THR A 114 1.60 -6.35 3.65
N PHE A 115 2.39 -5.32 3.99
CA PHE A 115 3.79 -5.22 3.61
C PHE A 115 4.62 -4.37 4.59
N GLU A 116 5.93 -4.61 4.62
CA GLU A 116 6.91 -3.79 5.33
C GLU A 116 8.04 -3.38 4.37
N LYS A 117 8.51 -2.12 4.49
CA LYS A 117 9.69 -1.64 3.76
C LYS A 117 10.58 -0.79 4.65
N LYS A 118 11.82 -1.24 4.82
CA LYS A 118 12.89 -0.47 5.45
C LYS A 118 13.72 0.26 4.40
N PHE A 119 13.96 1.55 4.63
CA PHE A 119 14.83 2.42 3.83
C PHE A 119 16.14 2.72 4.55
N MET A 120 16.11 2.78 5.88
CA MET A 120 17.29 2.90 6.73
C MET A 120 17.05 2.20 8.07
N LYS A 121 18.12 1.97 8.81
CA LYS A 121 18.05 1.40 10.16
C LYS A 121 17.67 2.51 11.16
N LEU A 122 16.53 2.36 11.83
CA LEU A 122 16.20 3.16 13.01
C LEU A 122 16.98 2.60 14.22
N PRO A 123 17.53 3.46 15.09
CA PRO A 123 18.01 3.00 16.39
C PRO A 123 16.84 2.40 17.17
N LYS A 124 17.09 1.33 17.93
CA LYS A 124 16.03 0.77 18.77
C LYS A 124 15.76 1.76 19.91
N THR A 125 14.52 1.85 20.36
CA THR A 125 14.08 2.73 21.46
C THR A 125 14.95 2.58 22.73
N ARG A 126 15.50 1.38 22.98
CA ARG A 126 16.41 1.09 24.09
C ARG A 126 17.79 1.77 23.96
N ASP A 127 18.24 2.01 22.72
CA ASP A 127 19.53 2.62 22.41
C ASP A 127 19.45 4.15 22.41
N LEU A 128 18.24 4.72 22.21
CA LEU A 128 18.00 6.17 22.19
C LEU A 128 18.21 6.85 23.56
N ALA A 129 18.08 6.10 24.66
CA ALA A 129 18.20 6.64 26.01
C ALA A 129 19.65 6.94 26.46
N LYS A 130 20.66 6.51 25.68
CA LYS A 130 22.06 6.53 26.15
C LYS A 130 22.92 7.68 25.64
N THR A 131 22.48 8.43 24.64
CA THR A 131 23.48 9.09 23.78
C THR A 131 23.15 10.52 23.30
N GLY A 132 22.20 11.21 23.94
CA GLY A 132 22.11 12.67 23.96
C GLY A 132 21.62 13.39 22.70
N GLU A 133 21.91 12.89 21.50
CA GLU A 133 21.53 13.52 20.23
C GLU A 133 21.32 12.47 19.13
N TYR A 134 20.17 11.78 19.17
CA TYR A 134 19.85 10.66 18.27
C TYR A 134 18.58 10.93 17.51
N PRO A 135 18.39 10.31 16.33
CA PRO A 135 17.18 10.50 15.57
C PRO A 135 15.96 10.14 16.41
N LYS A 136 15.16 11.15 16.76
CA LYS A 136 13.88 10.93 17.44
C LYS A 136 12.96 10.24 16.44
N GLU A 137 12.47 9.07 16.80
CA GLU A 137 11.47 8.38 16.01
C GLU A 137 10.16 9.17 16.04
N VAL A 138 9.60 9.43 14.86
CA VAL A 138 8.28 10.05 14.70
C VAL A 138 7.41 9.10 13.90
N VAL A 139 6.26 8.76 14.45
CA VAL A 139 5.34 7.78 13.87
C VAL A 139 4.11 8.50 13.34
N VAL A 140 3.82 8.32 12.05
CA VAL A 140 2.59 8.77 11.41
C VAL A 140 1.73 7.54 11.15
N LYS A 141 0.46 7.58 11.58
CA LYS A 141 -0.48 6.49 11.35
C LYS A 141 -1.00 6.54 9.91
N LEU A 142 -1.13 5.38 9.31
CA LEU A 142 -1.78 5.19 8.03
C LEU A 142 -3.26 4.88 8.23
N ASN A 143 -4.08 5.40 7.32
CA ASN A 143 -5.50 5.09 7.23
C ASN A 143 -5.74 4.22 5.98
N TRP A 144 -6.72 3.33 6.02
CA TRP A 144 -7.13 2.48 4.89
C TRP A 144 -8.48 2.93 4.34
#